data_AF-A0A954ZF92-F1
#
_entry.id   AF-A0A954ZF92-F1
#
_cell.length_a   1.000
_cell.length_b   1.000
_cell.length_c   1.000
_cell.angle_alpha   90.00
_cell.angle_beta   90.00
_cell.angle_gamma   90.00
#
_symmetry.space_group_name_H-M   'P 1'
#
loop_
_entity.id
_entity.type
_entity.pdbx_description
1 polymer ?
#
loop_
_entity_poly.entity_id
_entity_poly.type
_entity_poly.pdbx_seq_one_letter_code
_entity_poly.pdbx_strand_id
1 'polypeptide(L)'
;MRRLKAELLGMLGVIVILSVASSAMGQDQDGQRRGTRIGRDSLLGLLRIEEVRKELDLAGDTAAKVAELTEQLGSEMRDKMGSLRDIEDREERRAKMDEVRSEFDTKTREQLRDILSREQMRRLFQVRMQNRSTLDSLTNPWIARRLELTDEQNEKLSALNKEFEAKQSELRASMRDASGDQRSESFQKLRDHRNETDEKALGVLTDEQKTRLEEMKGEKLELPQRGRRAA
;
A
#
# COMPACT_ATOMS: atom_id res chain seq x y z
N MET A 1 47.65 -27.29 71.77
CA MET A 1 48.91 -26.61 72.16
C MET A 1 49.89 -26.63 70.99
N ARG A 2 50.54 -25.48 70.71
CA ARG A 2 51.64 -25.21 69.76
C ARG A 2 51.19 -24.89 68.31
N ARG A 3 51.12 -23.60 67.90
CA ARG A 3 52.18 -22.62 67.46
C ARG A 3 52.32 -22.72 65.91
N LEU A 4 52.19 -21.69 65.04
CA LEU A 4 52.77 -20.33 64.85
C LEU A 4 51.90 -19.59 63.79
N LYS A 5 51.54 -18.29 63.79
CA LYS A 5 52.23 -16.96 63.69
C LYS A 5 53.06 -16.69 62.40
N ALA A 6 52.57 -15.77 61.55
CA ALA A 6 53.26 -14.71 60.76
C ALA A 6 52.26 -14.17 59.69
N GLU A 7 51.65 -12.98 59.80
CA GLU A 7 52.13 -11.61 59.47
C GLU A 7 52.66 -11.40 58.03
N LEU A 8 51.98 -10.56 57.22
CA LEU A 8 52.44 -9.25 56.67
C LEU A 8 51.61 -8.75 55.46
N LEU A 9 51.33 -7.43 55.44
CA LEU A 9 51.08 -6.48 54.32
C LEU A 9 50.04 -6.86 53.24
N GLY A 10 49.04 -6.06 52.87
CA GLY A 10 48.94 -4.59 52.83
C GLY A 10 48.65 -4.18 51.38
N MET A 11 47.44 -3.72 51.05
CA MET A 11 47.20 -2.75 49.96
C MET A 11 45.74 -2.27 49.94
N LEU A 12 45.59 -0.96 50.05
CA LEU A 12 44.43 -0.21 49.56
C LEU A 12 44.18 -0.56 48.08
N GLY A 13 42.92 -0.84 47.75
CA GLY A 13 42.46 -0.93 46.37
C GLY A 13 41.05 -0.38 46.27
N VAL A 14 40.93 0.93 46.03
CA VAL A 14 39.70 1.56 45.53
C VAL A 14 39.46 0.99 44.13
N ILE A 15 38.39 0.22 43.95
CA ILE A 15 37.92 -0.18 42.63
C ILE A 15 36.67 0.64 42.33
N VAL A 16 36.88 1.78 41.70
CA VAL A 16 35.90 2.38 40.78
C VAL A 16 36.33 1.94 39.39
N ILE A 17 35.56 1.03 38.77
CA ILE A 17 35.62 0.81 37.33
C ILE A 17 34.20 1.03 36.81
N LEU A 18 34.03 2.18 36.16
CA LEU A 18 32.99 2.40 35.16
C LEU A 18 33.25 1.46 33.97
N SER A 19 32.25 0.68 33.56
CA SER A 19 32.22 0.11 32.21
C SER A 19 30.77 -0.09 31.75
N VAL A 20 30.28 0.99 31.12
CA VAL A 20 29.47 1.05 29.89
C VAL A 20 28.39 -0.01 29.70
N ALA A 21 27.15 0.43 29.79
CA ALA A 21 26.00 -0.24 29.21
C ALA A 21 26.19 -0.39 27.69
N SER A 22 26.43 -1.60 27.21
CA SER A 22 26.35 -1.93 25.79
C SER A 22 24.95 -2.46 25.46
N SER A 23 23.98 -1.55 25.44
CA SER A 23 22.73 -1.73 24.71
C SER A 23 23.01 -1.47 23.24
N ALA A 24 23.54 -2.46 22.51
CA ALA A 24 23.87 -2.25 21.10
C ALA A 24 23.76 -3.54 20.26
N MET A 25 22.62 -4.22 20.31
CA MET A 25 22.18 -5.17 19.27
C MET A 25 20.65 -5.31 19.34
N GLY A 26 19.92 -4.37 18.74
CA GLY A 26 18.45 -4.39 18.76
C GLY A 26 17.77 -3.29 17.95
N GLN A 27 18.49 -2.67 17.01
CA GLN A 27 17.95 -1.69 16.10
C GLN A 27 18.79 -1.85 14.83
N ASP A 28 18.14 -2.31 13.76
CA ASP A 28 18.60 -2.35 12.36
C ASP A 28 18.20 -3.64 11.60
N GLN A 29 17.11 -4.31 12.00
CA GLN A 29 16.42 -5.28 11.15
C GLN A 29 14.96 -4.91 10.81
N ASP A 30 14.47 -3.76 11.28
CA ASP A 30 13.12 -3.27 10.95
C ASP A 30 13.07 -2.39 9.69
N GLY A 31 14.22 -2.02 9.13
CA GLY A 31 14.32 -1.25 7.88
C GLY A 31 13.99 -2.07 6.61
N GLN A 32 14.18 -3.38 6.64
CA GLN A 32 14.03 -4.28 5.47
C GLN A 32 12.66 -4.94 5.36
N ARG A 33 11.79 -4.82 6.38
CA ARG A 33 10.41 -5.34 6.35
C ARG A 33 9.37 -4.32 5.86
N ARG A 34 9.78 -3.13 5.44
CA ARG A 34 8.97 -2.20 4.63
C ARG A 34 9.04 -2.55 3.13
N GLY A 35 9.06 -3.85 2.82
CA GLY A 35 8.99 -4.35 1.45
C GLY A 35 7.63 -4.08 0.83
N THR A 36 7.64 -3.67 -0.43
CA THR A 36 6.53 -3.52 -1.39
C THR A 36 5.24 -4.20 -0.92
N ARG A 37 4.45 -3.51 -0.08
CA ARG A 37 3.16 -4.04 0.33
C ARG A 37 2.25 -3.97 -0.88
N ILE A 38 1.68 -5.11 -1.25
CA ILE A 38 0.52 -5.18 -2.14
C ILE A 38 -0.45 -4.07 -1.72
N GLY A 39 -0.74 -3.15 -2.65
CA GLY A 39 -1.62 -2.02 -2.37
C GLY A 39 -2.94 -2.53 -1.83
N ARG A 40 -3.41 -1.96 -0.72
CA ARG A 40 -4.64 -2.41 -0.03
C ARG A 40 -5.90 -2.25 -0.92
N ASP A 41 -5.80 -1.44 -1.96
CA ASP A 41 -6.79 -1.14 -3.02
C ASP A 41 -6.55 -1.91 -4.34
N SER A 42 -5.61 -2.86 -4.34
CA SER A 42 -5.48 -3.87 -5.42
C SER A 42 -6.44 -5.03 -5.17
N LEU A 43 -6.76 -5.82 -6.21
CA LEU A 43 -7.65 -6.98 -6.09
C LEU A 43 -7.15 -7.98 -5.03
N LEU A 44 -5.87 -8.36 -5.07
CA LEU A 44 -5.26 -9.23 -4.06
C LEU A 44 -5.22 -8.56 -2.68
N GLY A 45 -4.97 -7.25 -2.62
CA GLY A 45 -4.98 -6.50 -1.37
C GLY A 45 -6.34 -6.52 -0.67
N LEU A 46 -7.43 -6.43 -1.43
CA LEU A 46 -8.80 -6.51 -0.93
C LEU A 46 -9.14 -7.92 -0.46
N LEU A 47 -8.74 -8.96 -1.20
CA LEU A 47 -8.95 -10.36 -0.82
C LEU A 47 -8.22 -10.77 0.47
N ARG A 48 -7.25 -9.97 0.93
CA ARG A 48 -6.62 -10.14 2.26
C ARG A 48 -7.47 -9.59 3.41
N ILE A 49 -8.50 -8.82 3.14
CA ILE A 49 -9.41 -8.26 4.13
C ILE A 49 -10.53 -9.28 4.42
N GLU A 50 -10.80 -9.54 5.70
CA GLU A 50 -11.75 -10.58 6.11
C GLU A 50 -13.17 -10.25 5.67
N GLU A 51 -13.58 -8.99 5.83
CA GLU A 51 -14.90 -8.49 5.45
C GLU A 51 -15.15 -8.65 3.95
N VAL A 52 -14.12 -8.46 3.11
CA VAL A 52 -14.22 -8.70 1.66
C VAL A 52 -14.39 -10.18 1.36
N ARG A 53 -13.67 -11.07 2.06
CA ARG A 53 -13.82 -12.52 1.83
C ARG A 53 -15.20 -13.01 2.25
N LYS A 54 -15.74 -12.48 3.36
CA LYS A 54 -17.11 -12.78 3.82
C LYS A 54 -18.16 -12.26 2.84
N GLU A 55 -18.01 -11.02 2.37
CA GLU A 55 -18.89 -10.43 1.36
C GLU A 55 -18.94 -11.26 0.06
N LEU A 56 -17.79 -11.83 -0.33
CA LEU A 56 -17.67 -12.66 -1.52
C LEU A 56 -18.00 -14.15 -1.26
N ASP A 57 -18.36 -14.51 -0.02
CA ASP A 57 -18.59 -15.88 0.42
C ASP A 57 -17.47 -16.85 -0.02
N LEU A 58 -16.21 -16.44 0.21
CA LEU A 58 -15.06 -17.27 -0.15
C LEU A 58 -14.88 -18.37 0.88
N ALA A 59 -15.22 -19.61 0.50
CA ALA A 59 -15.09 -20.80 1.32
C ALA A 59 -14.40 -21.96 0.55
N GLY A 60 -14.01 -22.99 1.30
CA GLY A 60 -13.48 -24.25 0.78
C GLY A 60 -12.35 -24.07 -0.23
N ASP A 61 -12.42 -24.79 -1.34
CA ASP A 61 -11.42 -24.80 -2.40
C ASP A 61 -11.19 -23.42 -3.03
N THR A 62 -12.24 -22.60 -3.17
CA THR A 62 -12.10 -21.25 -3.73
C THR A 62 -11.25 -20.37 -2.84
N ALA A 63 -11.46 -20.43 -1.51
CA ALA A 63 -10.64 -19.69 -0.56
C ALA A 63 -9.17 -20.16 -0.57
N ALA A 64 -8.94 -21.46 -0.67
CA ALA A 64 -7.59 -22.03 -0.77
C ALA A 64 -6.87 -21.56 -2.04
N LYS A 65 -7.53 -21.62 -3.21
CA LYS A 65 -6.97 -21.14 -4.48
C LYS A 65 -6.67 -19.64 -4.47
N VAL A 66 -7.53 -18.82 -3.87
CA VAL A 66 -7.27 -17.39 -3.70
C VAL A 66 -6.05 -17.14 -2.81
N ALA A 67 -5.89 -17.91 -1.73
CA ALA A 67 -4.74 -17.80 -0.85
C ALA A 67 -3.43 -18.15 -1.57
N GLU A 68 -3.41 -19.27 -2.29
CA GLU A 68 -2.27 -19.71 -3.11
C GLU A 68 -1.92 -18.67 -4.17
N LEU A 69 -2.91 -18.16 -4.91
CA LEU A 69 -2.70 -17.10 -5.90
C LEU A 69 -2.11 -15.83 -5.28
N THR A 70 -2.60 -15.45 -4.09
CA THR A 70 -2.11 -14.27 -3.36
C THR A 70 -0.65 -14.44 -2.94
N GLU A 71 -0.25 -15.64 -2.50
CA GLU A 71 1.12 -15.96 -2.15
C GLU A 71 2.04 -15.96 -3.38
N GLN A 72 1.64 -16.67 -4.43
CA GLN A 72 2.38 -16.79 -5.68
C GLN A 72 2.63 -15.41 -6.31
N LEU A 73 1.57 -14.67 -6.62
CA LEU A 73 1.69 -13.35 -7.24
C LEU A 73 2.32 -12.32 -6.30
N GLY A 74 2.10 -12.48 -4.99
CA GLY A 74 2.76 -11.66 -3.99
C GLY A 74 4.28 -11.86 -3.97
N SER A 75 4.76 -13.09 -4.15
CA SER A 75 6.19 -13.39 -4.25
C SER A 75 6.78 -12.87 -5.56
N GLU A 76 6.14 -13.18 -6.68
CA GLU A 76 6.59 -12.76 -8.00
C GLU A 76 6.68 -11.23 -8.11
N MET A 77 5.69 -10.51 -7.56
CA MET A 77 5.71 -9.05 -7.48
C MET A 77 6.88 -8.53 -6.64
N ARG A 78 7.18 -9.17 -5.50
CA ARG A 78 8.33 -8.78 -4.67
C ARG A 78 9.65 -8.97 -5.40
N ASP A 79 9.82 -10.08 -6.10
CA ASP A 79 11.04 -10.39 -6.83
C ASP A 79 11.23 -9.43 -8.00
N LYS A 80 10.19 -9.22 -8.82
CA LYS A 80 10.21 -8.27 -9.94
C LYS A 80 10.45 -6.85 -9.48
N MET A 81 9.81 -6.41 -8.39
CA MET A 81 10.04 -5.07 -7.82
C MET A 81 11.44 -4.96 -7.20
N GLY A 82 11.98 -6.05 -6.67
CA GLY A 82 13.34 -6.16 -6.17
C GLY A 82 14.36 -5.90 -7.28
N SER A 83 14.20 -6.52 -8.44
CA SER A 83 15.11 -6.35 -9.58
C SER A 83 15.10 -4.94 -10.18
N LEU A 84 14.06 -4.15 -9.92
CA LEU A 84 14.01 -2.74 -10.38
C LEU A 84 14.81 -1.79 -9.48
N ARG A 85 15.28 -2.22 -8.31
CA ARG A 85 16.03 -1.36 -7.38
C ARG A 85 17.41 -0.97 -7.92
N ASP A 86 17.98 -1.81 -8.76
CA ASP A 86 19.31 -1.61 -9.34
C ASP A 86 19.31 -0.61 -10.50
N ILE A 87 18.13 -0.14 -10.92
CA ILE A 87 18.00 0.92 -11.93
C ILE A 87 18.31 2.26 -11.28
N GLU A 88 19.46 2.83 -11.65
CA GLU A 88 19.93 4.12 -11.13
C GLU A 88 19.03 5.27 -11.59
N ASP A 89 18.68 5.27 -12.88
CA ASP A 89 17.82 6.28 -13.47
C ASP A 89 16.43 6.26 -12.83
N ARG A 90 16.02 7.40 -12.29
CA ARG A 90 14.78 7.48 -11.51
C ARG A 90 13.53 7.44 -12.39
N GLU A 91 13.61 8.00 -13.59
CA GLU A 91 12.49 8.08 -14.51
C GLU A 91 12.23 6.72 -15.14
N GLU A 92 13.29 6.06 -15.61
CA GLU A 92 13.27 4.70 -16.13
C GLU A 92 12.77 3.72 -15.06
N ARG A 93 13.29 3.81 -13.83
CA ARG A 93 12.81 2.98 -12.73
C ARG A 93 11.33 3.20 -12.46
N ARG A 94 10.86 4.46 -12.51
CA ARG A 94 9.44 4.77 -12.32
C ARG A 94 8.58 4.16 -13.42
N ALA A 95 8.95 4.36 -14.69
CA ALA A 95 8.22 3.82 -15.83
C ALA A 95 8.11 2.28 -15.75
N LYS A 96 9.23 1.59 -15.46
CA LYS A 96 9.23 0.13 -15.28
C LYS A 96 8.41 -0.34 -14.07
N MET A 97 8.40 0.42 -12.98
CA MET A 97 7.52 0.10 -11.84
C MET A 97 6.04 0.18 -12.22
N ASP A 98 5.67 1.17 -13.01
CA ASP A 98 4.28 1.37 -13.43
C ASP A 98 3.86 0.31 -14.46
N GLU A 99 4.76 -0.07 -15.38
CA GLU A 99 4.58 -1.21 -16.28
C GLU A 99 4.35 -2.52 -15.51
N VAL A 100 5.25 -2.87 -14.58
CA VAL A 100 5.11 -4.08 -13.75
C VAL A 100 3.81 -4.08 -12.96
N ARG A 101 3.39 -2.93 -12.41
CA ARG A 101 2.10 -2.84 -11.71
C ARG A 101 0.92 -3.12 -12.65
N SER A 102 0.96 -2.59 -13.87
CA SER A 102 -0.08 -2.80 -14.89
C SER A 102 -0.17 -4.25 -15.34
N GLU A 103 1.00 -4.87 -15.61
CA GLU A 103 1.11 -6.29 -15.96
C GLU A 103 0.51 -7.18 -14.88
N PHE A 104 0.90 -6.95 -13.61
CA PHE A 104 0.38 -7.72 -12.49
C PHE A 104 -1.11 -7.49 -12.24
N ASP A 105 -1.64 -6.29 -12.43
CA ASP A 105 -3.08 -6.05 -12.30
C ASP A 105 -3.86 -6.84 -13.35
N THR A 106 -3.34 -6.89 -14.58
CA THR A 106 -3.92 -7.66 -15.69
C THR A 106 -3.87 -9.15 -15.40
N LYS A 107 -2.68 -9.67 -15.05
CA LYS A 107 -2.46 -11.08 -14.69
C LYS A 107 -3.33 -11.52 -13.52
N THR A 108 -3.38 -10.71 -12.46
CA THR A 108 -4.23 -10.95 -11.29
C THR A 108 -5.69 -11.07 -11.69
N ARG A 109 -6.18 -10.13 -12.51
CA ARG A 109 -7.57 -10.13 -12.97
C ARG A 109 -7.91 -11.38 -13.79
N GLU A 110 -7.00 -11.82 -14.65
CA GLU A 110 -7.21 -13.00 -15.49
C GLU A 110 -7.25 -14.26 -14.64
N GLN A 111 -6.25 -14.48 -13.77
CA GLN A 111 -6.21 -15.67 -12.91
C GLN A 111 -7.36 -15.71 -11.90
N LEU A 112 -7.81 -14.56 -11.38
CA LEU A 112 -8.99 -14.52 -10.51
C LEU A 112 -10.29 -14.89 -11.24
N ARG A 113 -10.39 -14.70 -12.56
CA ARG A 113 -11.60 -15.10 -13.32
C ARG A 113 -11.75 -16.62 -13.47
N ASP A 114 -10.65 -17.36 -13.35
CA ASP A 114 -10.67 -18.83 -13.37
C ASP A 114 -11.01 -19.43 -12.00
N ILE A 115 -10.88 -18.63 -10.94
CA ILE A 115 -11.11 -19.05 -9.54
C ILE A 115 -12.44 -18.56 -9.01
N LEU A 116 -12.79 -17.29 -9.27
CA LEU A 116 -13.99 -16.64 -8.77
C LEU A 116 -15.14 -16.76 -9.76
N SER A 117 -16.36 -16.90 -9.24
CA SER A 117 -17.55 -16.80 -10.07
C SER A 117 -17.66 -15.41 -10.71
N ARG A 118 -18.47 -15.30 -11.77
CA ARG A 118 -18.73 -14.00 -12.41
C ARG A 118 -19.29 -12.97 -11.43
N GLU A 119 -20.15 -13.42 -10.51
CA GLU A 119 -20.74 -12.57 -9.49
C GLU A 119 -19.72 -12.11 -8.46
N GLN A 120 -18.88 -13.02 -7.95
CA GLN A 120 -17.81 -12.69 -7.02
C GLN A 120 -16.80 -11.72 -7.66
N MET A 121 -16.45 -11.93 -8.92
CA MET A 121 -15.55 -11.02 -9.63
C MET A 121 -16.18 -9.62 -9.80
N ARG A 122 -17.47 -9.55 -10.15
CA ARG A 122 -18.22 -8.27 -10.24
C ARG A 122 -18.22 -7.56 -8.89
N ARG A 123 -18.54 -8.28 -7.81
CA ARG A 123 -18.59 -7.71 -6.47
C ARG A 123 -17.21 -7.26 -5.98
N LEU A 124 -16.16 -8.01 -6.28
CA LEU A 124 -14.79 -7.61 -5.96
C LEU A 124 -14.39 -6.32 -6.70
N PHE A 125 -14.82 -6.14 -7.96
CA PHE A 125 -14.60 -4.88 -8.70
C PHE A 125 -15.37 -3.70 -8.09
N GLN A 126 -16.61 -3.90 -7.69
CA GLN A 126 -17.42 -2.90 -6.97
C GLN A 126 -16.71 -2.44 -5.70
N VAL A 127 -16.27 -3.39 -4.86
CA VAL A 127 -15.51 -3.09 -3.63
C VAL A 127 -14.20 -2.37 -3.96
N ARG A 128 -13.49 -2.76 -5.02
CA ARG A 128 -12.28 -2.06 -5.48
C ARG A 128 -12.57 -0.61 -5.86
N MET A 129 -13.67 -0.34 -6.57
CA MET A 129 -14.08 1.02 -6.93
C MET A 129 -14.41 1.87 -5.70
N GLN A 130 -15.04 1.29 -4.68
CA GLN A 130 -15.32 2.00 -3.42
C GLN A 130 -14.06 2.38 -2.63
N ASN A 131 -12.95 1.68 -2.87
CA ASN A 131 -11.70 1.83 -2.09
C ASN A 131 -10.57 2.54 -2.86
N ARG A 132 -10.84 2.97 -4.09
CA ARG A 132 -9.92 3.77 -4.91
C ARG A 132 -10.35 5.23 -4.93
N SER A 133 -9.42 6.12 -5.30
CA SER A 133 -9.81 7.50 -5.62
C SER A 133 -10.82 7.50 -6.75
N THR A 134 -11.65 8.53 -6.76
CA THR A 134 -12.53 8.80 -7.90
C THR A 134 -11.71 9.03 -9.16
N LEU A 135 -10.62 9.80 -9.08
CA LEU A 135 -9.72 10.05 -10.21
C LEU A 135 -9.14 8.76 -10.81
N ASP A 136 -8.60 7.86 -9.97
CA ASP A 136 -8.04 6.58 -10.41
C ASP A 136 -9.11 5.68 -11.05
N SER A 137 -10.35 5.79 -10.58
CA SER A 137 -11.48 5.03 -11.13
C SER A 137 -11.88 5.58 -12.49
N LEU A 138 -11.98 6.90 -12.65
CA LEU A 138 -12.41 7.54 -13.90
C LEU A 138 -11.36 7.44 -15.01
N THR A 139 -10.08 7.42 -14.66
CA THR A 139 -8.98 7.20 -15.62
C THR A 139 -8.79 5.73 -16.01
N ASN A 140 -9.53 4.80 -15.39
CA ASN A 140 -9.52 3.41 -15.81
C ASN A 140 -10.25 3.24 -17.16
N PRO A 141 -9.64 2.64 -18.20
CA PRO A 141 -10.23 2.56 -19.53
C PRO A 141 -11.59 1.83 -19.59
N TRP A 142 -11.82 0.85 -18.71
CA TRP A 142 -13.09 0.13 -18.67
C TRP A 142 -14.21 0.99 -18.06
N ILE A 143 -13.90 1.71 -16.98
CA ILE A 143 -14.86 2.62 -16.33
C ILE A 143 -15.14 3.81 -17.26
N ALA A 144 -14.09 4.42 -17.83
CA ALA A 144 -14.23 5.53 -18.79
C ALA A 144 -15.15 5.16 -19.95
N ARG A 145 -14.96 3.96 -20.53
CA ARG A 145 -15.82 3.44 -21.60
C ARG A 145 -17.25 3.19 -21.12
N ARG A 146 -17.44 2.68 -19.91
CA ARG A 146 -18.77 2.37 -19.36
C ARG A 146 -19.58 3.63 -19.00
N LEU A 147 -18.88 4.69 -18.62
CA LEU A 147 -19.45 6.03 -18.40
C LEU A 147 -19.53 6.86 -19.68
N GLU A 148 -19.04 6.34 -20.81
CA GLU A 148 -19.02 7.02 -22.10
C GLU A 148 -18.37 8.41 -21.98
N LEU A 149 -17.24 8.48 -21.28
CA LEU A 149 -16.53 9.74 -21.09
C LEU A 149 -16.06 10.29 -22.44
N THR A 150 -16.36 11.57 -22.69
CA THR A 150 -15.94 12.26 -23.91
C THR A 150 -14.42 12.47 -23.93
N ASP A 151 -13.87 12.75 -25.11
CA ASP A 151 -12.45 13.07 -25.24
C ASP A 151 -12.06 14.26 -24.37
N GLU A 152 -12.91 15.29 -24.31
CA GLU A 152 -12.71 16.47 -23.45
C GLU A 152 -12.69 16.09 -21.95
N GLN A 153 -13.58 15.20 -21.51
CA GLN A 153 -13.60 14.73 -20.12
C GLN A 153 -12.35 13.91 -19.79
N ASN A 154 -11.94 13.01 -20.69
CA ASN A 154 -10.72 12.23 -20.55
C ASN A 154 -9.47 13.12 -20.49
N GLU A 155 -9.41 14.18 -21.30
CA GLU A 155 -8.32 15.15 -21.27
C GLU A 155 -8.25 15.90 -19.94
N LYS A 156 -9.39 16.40 -19.44
CA LYS A 156 -9.48 17.06 -18.11
C LYS A 156 -9.05 16.13 -16.99
N LEU A 157 -9.48 14.88 -16.99
CA LEU A 157 -9.09 13.88 -15.98
C LEU A 157 -7.60 13.55 -16.07
N SER A 158 -7.03 13.45 -17.28
CA SER A 158 -5.59 13.25 -17.48
C SER A 158 -4.78 14.43 -16.95
N ALA A 159 -5.23 15.66 -17.17
CA ALA A 159 -4.59 16.85 -16.62
C ALA A 159 -4.63 16.86 -15.08
N LEU A 160 -5.78 16.55 -14.47
CA LEU A 160 -5.92 16.41 -13.02
C LEU A 160 -4.97 15.33 -12.46
N ASN A 161 -4.84 14.20 -13.15
CA ASN A 161 -3.92 13.15 -12.73
C ASN A 161 -2.45 13.61 -12.75
N LYS A 162 -2.04 14.33 -13.79
CA LYS A 162 -0.68 14.91 -13.88
C LYS A 162 -0.40 15.92 -12.77
N GLU A 163 -1.37 16.79 -12.46
CA GLU A 163 -1.27 17.75 -11.35
C GLU A 163 -1.09 17.03 -10.01
N PHE A 164 -1.94 16.03 -9.75
CA PHE A 164 -1.89 15.22 -8.54
C PHE A 164 -0.55 14.47 -8.40
N GLU A 165 -0.05 13.87 -9.49
CA GLU A 165 1.23 13.18 -9.50
C GLU A 165 2.41 14.12 -9.21
N ALA A 166 2.40 15.32 -9.79
CA ALA A 166 3.41 16.34 -9.54
C ALA A 166 3.42 16.74 -8.06
N LYS A 167 2.24 17.01 -7.48
CA LYS A 167 2.14 17.36 -6.06
C LYS A 167 2.55 16.22 -5.14
N GLN A 168 2.15 15.00 -5.48
CA GLN A 168 2.55 13.81 -4.75
C GLN A 168 4.07 13.60 -4.79
N SER A 169 4.72 13.86 -5.92
CA SER A 169 6.18 13.80 -6.06
C SER A 169 6.88 14.83 -5.17
N GLU A 170 6.41 16.08 -5.20
CA GLU A 170 6.90 17.18 -4.35
C GLU A 170 6.81 16.83 -2.86
N LEU A 171 5.64 16.38 -2.40
CA LEU A 171 5.42 15.98 -1.02
C LEU A 171 6.25 14.75 -0.62
N ARG A 172 6.46 13.79 -1.54
CA ARG A 172 7.35 12.65 -1.25
C ARG A 172 8.81 13.06 -1.14
N ALA A 173 9.25 14.01 -1.96
CA ALA A 173 10.60 14.54 -1.89
C ALA A 173 10.85 15.25 -0.55
N SER A 174 9.90 16.06 -0.07
CA SER A 174 10.01 16.76 1.21
C SER A 174 10.01 15.82 2.43
N MET A 175 9.47 14.60 2.30
CA MET A 175 9.43 13.60 3.37
C MET A 175 10.74 12.83 3.59
N ARG A 176 11.73 12.94 2.69
CA ARG A 176 12.98 12.16 2.76
C ARG A 176 13.71 12.39 4.09
N ASP A 177 13.87 13.64 4.47
CA ASP A 177 14.62 14.06 5.67
C ASP A 177 13.70 14.60 6.79
N ALA A 178 12.38 14.44 6.64
CA ALA A 178 11.38 14.93 7.58
C ALA A 178 11.33 14.13 8.89
N SER A 179 11.07 14.82 10.00
CA SER A 179 10.76 14.23 11.30
C SER A 179 9.44 13.44 11.28
N GLY A 180 9.16 12.68 12.35
CA GLY A 180 7.92 11.90 12.47
C GLY A 180 6.66 12.76 12.28
N ASP A 181 6.62 13.93 12.93
CA ASP A 181 5.48 14.86 12.87
C ASP A 181 5.35 15.50 11.49
N GLN A 182 6.47 15.93 10.90
CA GLN A 182 6.49 16.50 9.54
C GLN A 182 6.02 15.49 8.47
N ARG A 183 6.32 14.19 8.66
CA ARG A 183 5.79 13.12 7.80
C ARG A 183 4.29 12.97 7.99
N SER A 184 3.80 12.99 9.23
CA SER A 184 2.35 12.93 9.52
C SER A 184 1.59 14.07 8.84
N GLU A 185 2.06 15.30 8.98
CA GLU A 185 1.49 16.47 8.29
C GLU A 185 1.52 16.32 6.77
N SER A 186 2.62 15.81 6.21
CA SER A 186 2.74 15.59 4.76
C SER A 186 1.76 14.52 4.26
N PHE A 187 1.50 13.47 5.04
CA PHE A 187 0.47 12.48 4.72
C PHE A 187 -0.93 13.07 4.79
N GLN A 188 -1.21 13.94 5.77
CA GLN A 188 -2.49 14.63 5.86
C GLN A 188 -2.70 15.54 4.64
N LYS A 189 -1.69 16.37 4.28
CA LYS A 189 -1.72 17.20 3.07
C LYS A 189 -1.95 16.39 1.80
N LEU A 190 -1.30 15.22 1.67
CA LEU A 190 -1.52 14.34 0.52
C LEU A 190 -2.95 13.79 0.47
N ARG A 191 -3.52 13.47 1.63
CA ARG A 191 -4.92 13.01 1.73
C ARG A 191 -5.90 14.10 1.33
N ASP A 192 -5.71 15.31 1.85
CA ASP A 192 -6.57 16.45 1.56
C ASP A 192 -6.51 16.81 0.07
N HIS A 193 -5.30 16.86 -0.49
CA HIS A 193 -5.11 17.08 -1.92
C HIS A 193 -5.74 15.99 -2.79
N ARG A 194 -5.74 14.73 -2.34
CA ARG A 194 -6.45 13.63 -3.03
C ARG A 194 -7.96 13.87 -3.02
N ASN A 195 -8.53 14.25 -1.87
CA ASN A 195 -9.97 14.51 -1.76
C ASN A 195 -10.39 15.68 -2.66
N GLU A 196 -9.63 16.79 -2.63
CA GLU A 196 -9.87 17.95 -3.51
C GLU A 196 -9.81 17.56 -5.00
N THR A 197 -8.84 16.71 -5.37
CA THR A 197 -8.71 16.24 -6.76
C THR A 197 -9.86 15.33 -7.15
N ASP A 198 -10.32 14.46 -6.24
CA ASP A 198 -11.48 13.60 -6.47
C ASP A 198 -12.78 14.40 -6.62
N GLU A 199 -12.95 15.49 -5.86
CA GLU A 199 -14.07 16.42 -6.03
C GLU A 199 -14.03 17.12 -7.39
N LYS A 200 -12.85 17.61 -7.81
CA LYS A 200 -12.65 18.18 -9.16
C LYS A 200 -12.97 17.14 -10.24
N ALA A 201 -12.53 15.90 -10.07
CA ALA A 201 -12.77 14.82 -11.02
C ALA A 201 -14.27 14.48 -11.14
N LEU A 202 -15.01 14.46 -10.02
CA LEU A 202 -16.48 14.34 -10.03
C LEU A 202 -17.15 15.52 -10.74
N GLY A 203 -16.60 16.72 -10.60
CA GLY A 203 -17.08 17.93 -11.29
C GLY A 203 -16.94 17.90 -12.82
N VAL A 204 -16.10 17.01 -13.37
CA VAL A 204 -15.96 16.80 -14.82
C VAL A 204 -17.14 15.99 -15.39
N LEU A 205 -17.82 15.21 -14.56
CA LEU A 205 -18.91 14.33 -14.97
C LEU A 205 -20.26 15.05 -15.06
N THR A 206 -21.11 14.59 -15.97
CA THR A 206 -22.54 14.94 -15.96
C THR A 206 -23.25 14.26 -14.80
N ASP A 207 -24.45 14.73 -14.44
CA ASP A 207 -25.23 14.13 -13.34
C ASP A 207 -25.67 12.69 -13.65
N GLU A 208 -25.93 12.37 -14.92
CA GLU A 208 -26.19 11.01 -15.39
C GLU A 208 -24.96 10.11 -15.22
N GLN A 209 -23.77 10.61 -15.55
CA GLN A 209 -22.51 9.87 -15.36
C GLN A 209 -22.19 9.66 -13.88
N LYS A 210 -22.46 10.65 -13.01
CA LYS A 210 -22.31 10.49 -11.55
C LYS A 210 -23.26 9.41 -11.01
N THR A 211 -24.52 9.42 -11.46
CA THR A 211 -25.50 8.39 -11.09
C THR A 211 -25.03 7.00 -11.51
N ARG A 212 -24.59 6.86 -12.77
CA ARG A 212 -24.07 5.60 -13.31
C ARG A 212 -22.79 5.13 -12.58
N LEU A 213 -21.92 6.06 -12.18
CA LEU A 213 -20.73 5.76 -11.37
C LEU A 213 -21.11 5.18 -10.00
N GLU A 214 -22.11 5.76 -9.33
CA GLU A 214 -22.59 5.24 -8.03
C GLU A 214 -23.25 3.86 -8.18
N GLU A 215 -24.05 3.64 -9.22
CA GLU A 215 -24.58 2.30 -9.54
C GLU A 215 -23.47 1.27 -9.78
N MET A 216 -22.40 1.67 -10.47
CA MET A 216 -21.24 0.82 -10.72
C MET A 216 -20.46 0.48 -9.45
N LYS A 217 -20.50 1.31 -8.40
CA LYS A 217 -19.90 1.00 -7.10
C LYS A 217 -20.69 -0.06 -6.33
N GLY A 218 -21.98 -0.23 -6.62
CA GLY A 218 -22.85 -1.19 -5.97
C GLY A 218 -23.04 -0.93 -4.47
N GLU A 219 -23.52 -1.93 -3.74
CA GLU A 219 -23.81 -1.79 -2.30
C GLU A 219 -22.56 -1.46 -1.49
N LYS A 220 -22.66 -0.49 -0.58
CA LYS A 220 -21.53 -0.03 0.24
C LYS A 220 -21.02 -1.16 1.14
N LEU A 221 -19.71 -1.39 1.15
CA LEU A 221 -19.04 -2.30 2.07
C LEU A 221 -18.08 -1.53 2.98
N GLU A 222 -18.36 -1.52 4.27
CA GLU A 222 -17.48 -0.91 5.27
C GLU A 222 -16.26 -1.79 5.50
N LEU A 223 -15.06 -1.23 5.28
CA LEU A 223 -13.79 -1.92 5.52
C LEU A 223 -13.07 -1.34 6.74
N PRO A 224 -12.29 -2.14 7.48
CA PRO A 224 -11.58 -1.66 8.65
C PRO A 224 -10.61 -0.53 8.27
N GLN A 225 -10.56 0.56 9.04
CA GLN A 225 -9.74 1.73 8.69
C GLN A 225 -8.26 1.37 8.51
N ARG A 226 -7.57 2.07 7.60
CA ARG A 226 -6.12 1.97 7.38
C ARG A 226 -5.36 2.47 8.62
N GLY A 227 -5.18 1.64 9.64
CA GLY A 227 -4.33 1.98 10.79
C GLY A 227 -4.63 1.32 12.12
N ARG A 228 -5.83 0.76 12.33
CA ARG A 228 -6.11 -0.01 13.55
C ARG A 228 -5.68 -1.45 13.33
N ARG A 229 -4.42 -1.78 13.67
CA ARG A 229 -4.18 -3.12 14.21
C ARG A 229 -5.09 -3.20 15.44
N ALA A 230 -6.03 -4.13 15.47
CA ALA A 230 -6.60 -4.54 16.74
C ALA A 230 -5.39 -4.89 17.63
N ALA A 231 -5.26 -4.15 18.73
CA ALA A 231 -4.25 -4.44 19.74
C ALA A 231 -4.54 -5.80 20.36
#